data_AF-A0A7G8V901-F1
#
_entry.id   AF-A0A7G8V901-F1
#
_cell.length_a   1.000
_cell.length_b   1.000
_cell.length_c   1.000
_cell.angle_alpha   90.00
_cell.angle_beta   90.00
_cell.angle_gamma   90.00
#
_symmetry.space_group_name_H-M   'P 1'
#
loop_
_entity.id
_entity.type
_entity.pdbx_description
1 polymer ?
#
loop_
_entity_poly.entity_id
_entity_poly.type
_entity_poly.pdbx_seq_one_letter_code
_entity_poly.pdbx_strand_id
1 'polypeptide(L)'
;MTATDIFEASRKGNIPLLEEILLAKPDLTAFNKYGFTALHCAAAGCDLVADDVILKVMKLLIDAGSPLEIPSHDGRTPLYLAAEFSRTVKPVQFLIDAGANPDVYGPTGNHVVKNAWVLEVKQLLAKLSGIAIPVEPEPAPPAIKMNTMAWKKAKLSLDVVFNGLVNNGLIVLQDAGTTQSDGFGDCAELFSQHKDQSSVVGFCFYTRQDLNRAKKTSELPLAIWGAPNGKIKDTENVGNIVADAFRKAGINVGWNGSGSMRPSLYLHSFSE
;
A
#
# COMPACT_ATOMS: atom_id res chain seq x y z
N MET A 1 -27.73 -17.36 -27.63
CA MET A 1 -28.30 -16.96 -26.33
C MET A 1 -27.12 -16.59 -25.43
N THR A 2 -26.89 -15.30 -25.21
CA THR A 2 -25.92 -14.85 -24.22
C THR A 2 -26.36 -15.39 -22.86
N ALA A 3 -25.50 -16.15 -22.20
CA ALA A 3 -25.80 -16.70 -20.89
C ALA A 3 -26.29 -15.58 -19.96
N THR A 4 -27.43 -15.82 -19.31
CA THR A 4 -27.99 -15.03 -18.22
C THR A 4 -26.95 -14.99 -17.09
N ASP A 5 -26.16 -13.93 -17.02
CA ASP A 5 -25.00 -13.84 -16.14
C ASP A 5 -25.25 -12.86 -14.98
N ILE A 6 -25.48 -13.42 -13.78
CA ILE A 6 -25.69 -12.64 -12.54
C ILE A 6 -24.51 -11.72 -12.24
N PHE A 7 -23.29 -12.12 -12.61
CA PHE A 7 -22.06 -11.36 -12.36
C PHE A 7 -22.05 -10.09 -13.19
N GLU A 8 -22.36 -10.21 -14.48
CA GLU A 8 -22.42 -9.07 -15.39
C GLU A 8 -23.62 -8.16 -15.09
N ALA A 9 -24.77 -8.74 -14.76
CA ALA A 9 -25.96 -7.98 -14.36
C ALA A 9 -25.68 -7.13 -13.11
N SER A 10 -25.02 -7.73 -12.11
CA SER A 10 -24.62 -7.05 -10.87
C SER A 10 -23.61 -5.92 -11.13
N ARG A 11 -22.59 -6.18 -11.97
CA ARG A 11 -21.56 -5.18 -12.28
C ARG A 11 -22.09 -3.97 -13.06
N LYS A 12 -22.99 -4.20 -14.01
CA LYS A 12 -23.54 -3.16 -14.89
C LYS A 12 -24.79 -2.48 -14.35
N GLY A 13 -25.27 -2.83 -13.16
CA GLY A 13 -26.49 -2.24 -12.63
C GLY A 13 -27.76 -2.68 -13.36
N ASN A 14 -27.78 -3.84 -14.02
CA ASN A 14 -28.96 -4.33 -14.75
C ASN A 14 -29.96 -4.93 -13.77
N ILE A 15 -30.69 -4.05 -13.08
CA ILE A 15 -31.67 -4.40 -12.04
C ILE A 15 -32.75 -5.37 -12.55
N PRO A 16 -33.41 -5.16 -13.71
CA PRO A 16 -34.46 -6.07 -14.17
C PRO A 16 -33.96 -7.50 -14.38
N LEU A 17 -32.79 -7.65 -15.00
CA LEU A 17 -32.17 -8.96 -15.21
C LEU A 17 -31.75 -9.60 -13.88
N LEU A 18 -31.21 -8.80 -12.95
CA LEU A 18 -30.84 -9.29 -11.63
C LEU A 18 -32.06 -9.80 -10.84
N GLU A 19 -33.16 -9.04 -10.83
CA GLU A 19 -34.41 -9.46 -10.19
C GLU A 19 -34.94 -10.76 -10.78
N GLU A 20 -34.95 -10.90 -12.11
CA GLU A 20 -35.33 -12.15 -12.80
C GLU A 20 -34.47 -13.33 -12.35
N ILE A 21 -33.14 -13.15 -12.31
CA ILE A 21 -32.21 -14.21 -11.89
C ILE A 21 -32.43 -14.60 -10.44
N LEU A 22 -32.63 -13.63 -9.54
CA LEU A 22 -32.80 -13.89 -8.10
C LEU A 22 -34.09 -14.68 -7.78
N LEU A 23 -35.11 -14.62 -8.64
CA LEU A 23 -36.31 -15.47 -8.50
C LEU A 23 -35.98 -16.97 -8.54
N ALA A 24 -34.93 -17.35 -9.29
CA ALA A 24 -34.48 -18.73 -9.37
C ALA A 24 -33.65 -19.19 -8.14
N LYS A 25 -33.41 -18.30 -7.16
CA LYS A 25 -32.59 -18.54 -5.95
C LYS A 25 -31.22 -19.17 -6.28
N PRO A 26 -30.40 -18.49 -7.11
CA PRO A 26 -29.09 -19.01 -7.47
C PRO A 26 -28.17 -19.11 -6.24
N ASP A 27 -27.12 -19.89 -6.36
CA ASP A 27 -26.05 -19.90 -5.37
C ASP A 27 -25.26 -18.58 -5.42
N LEU A 28 -25.46 -17.72 -4.42
CA LEU A 28 -24.79 -16.42 -4.31
C LEU A 28 -23.35 -16.51 -3.78
N THR A 29 -22.87 -17.72 -3.47
CA THR A 29 -21.48 -18.01 -3.09
C THR A 29 -20.63 -18.42 -4.29
N ALA A 30 -21.24 -18.67 -5.45
CA ALA A 30 -20.55 -19.06 -6.67
C ALA A 30 -19.60 -17.96 -7.18
N PHE A 31 -18.46 -18.39 -7.71
CA PHE A 31 -17.48 -17.51 -8.33
C PHE A 31 -17.58 -17.52 -9.86
N ASN A 32 -17.38 -16.37 -10.48
CA ASN A 32 -17.12 -16.28 -11.91
C ASN A 32 -15.68 -16.70 -12.25
N LYS A 33 -15.32 -16.68 -13.54
CA LYS A 33 -13.96 -17.03 -14.01
C LYS A 33 -12.82 -16.15 -13.46
N TYR A 34 -13.15 -15.01 -12.86
CA TYR A 34 -12.19 -14.10 -12.22
C TYR A 34 -12.13 -14.28 -10.70
N GLY A 35 -12.88 -15.22 -10.13
CA GLY A 35 -12.91 -15.44 -8.69
C GLY A 35 -13.76 -14.45 -7.93
N PHE A 36 -14.79 -13.87 -8.56
CA PHE A 36 -15.72 -12.91 -7.94
C PHE A 36 -17.11 -13.50 -7.78
N THR A 37 -17.73 -13.26 -6.63
CA THR A 37 -19.17 -13.47 -6.42
C THR A 37 -19.98 -12.35 -7.05
N ALA A 38 -21.31 -12.47 -7.09
CA ALA A 38 -22.19 -11.40 -7.57
C ALA A 38 -22.00 -10.08 -6.80
N LEU A 39 -21.81 -10.14 -5.48
CA LEU A 39 -21.60 -8.95 -4.65
C LEU A 39 -20.24 -8.29 -4.90
N HIS A 40 -19.18 -9.07 -5.16
CA HIS A 40 -17.90 -8.52 -5.63
C HIS A 40 -18.06 -7.76 -6.95
N CYS A 41 -18.83 -8.33 -7.90
CA CYS A 41 -19.09 -7.68 -9.18
C CYS A 41 -19.87 -6.36 -9.03
N ALA A 42 -20.87 -6.31 -8.14
CA ALA A 42 -21.54 -5.06 -7.80
C ALA A 42 -20.56 -4.04 -7.18
N ALA A 43 -19.74 -4.46 -6.22
CA ALA A 43 -18.74 -3.60 -5.60
C ALA A 43 -17.71 -3.06 -6.62
N ALA A 44 -17.23 -3.88 -7.55
CA ALA A 44 -16.34 -3.49 -8.63
C ALA A 44 -17.03 -2.68 -9.75
N GLY A 45 -18.34 -2.51 -9.70
CA GLY A 45 -19.13 -1.70 -10.64
C GLY A 45 -19.50 -0.31 -10.11
N CYS A 46 -19.03 0.08 -8.92
CA CYS A 46 -19.41 1.35 -8.27
C CYS A 46 -18.99 2.60 -9.06
N ASP A 47 -18.03 2.51 -9.98
CA ASP A 47 -17.64 3.60 -10.88
C ASP A 47 -18.33 3.54 -12.25
N LEU A 48 -19.07 2.47 -12.55
CA LEU A 48 -19.68 2.26 -13.87
C LEU A 48 -21.10 2.83 -13.97
N VAL A 49 -21.80 2.93 -12.85
CA VAL A 49 -23.21 3.37 -12.78
C VAL A 49 -23.40 4.38 -11.65
N ALA A 50 -24.59 4.98 -11.58
CA ALA A 50 -24.94 5.91 -10.50
C ALA A 50 -25.10 5.20 -9.15
N ASP A 51 -24.86 5.94 -8.06
CA ASP A 51 -24.91 5.41 -6.68
C ASP A 51 -26.25 4.71 -6.37
N ASP A 52 -27.37 5.32 -6.77
CA ASP A 52 -28.71 4.77 -6.50
C ASP A 52 -28.93 3.41 -7.18
N VAL A 53 -28.39 3.24 -8.39
CA VAL A 53 -28.43 1.97 -9.13
C VAL A 53 -27.58 0.92 -8.44
N ILE A 54 -26.34 1.23 -8.09
CA ILE A 54 -25.45 0.21 -7.49
C ILE A 54 -25.88 -0.16 -6.07
N LEU A 55 -26.37 0.81 -5.29
CA LEU A 55 -26.94 0.57 -3.96
C LEU A 55 -28.17 -0.34 -4.06
N LYS A 56 -29.02 -0.16 -5.08
CA LYS A 56 -30.17 -1.04 -5.31
C LYS A 56 -29.73 -2.46 -5.67
N VAL A 57 -28.70 -2.63 -6.49
CA VAL A 57 -28.12 -3.95 -6.80
C VAL A 57 -27.56 -4.62 -5.54
N MET A 58 -26.72 -3.92 -4.77
CA MET A 58 -26.17 -4.45 -3.52
C MET A 58 -27.27 -4.85 -2.56
N LYS A 59 -28.32 -4.01 -2.44
CA LYS A 59 -29.49 -4.32 -1.63
C LYS A 59 -30.17 -5.62 -2.06
N LEU A 60 -30.44 -5.78 -3.36
CA LEU A 60 -31.09 -7.00 -3.88
C LEU A 60 -30.28 -8.26 -3.58
N LEU A 61 -28.95 -8.20 -3.77
CA LEU A 61 -28.06 -9.32 -3.48
C LEU A 61 -28.02 -9.66 -2.00
N ILE A 62 -27.90 -8.66 -1.13
CA ILE A 62 -27.84 -8.83 0.33
C ILE A 62 -29.19 -9.32 0.88
N ASP A 63 -30.31 -8.75 0.44
CA ASP A 63 -31.66 -9.19 0.82
C ASP A 63 -31.91 -10.65 0.38
N ALA A 64 -31.29 -11.09 -0.72
CA ALA A 64 -31.34 -12.48 -1.19
C ALA A 64 -30.36 -13.43 -0.46
N GLY A 65 -29.58 -12.92 0.51
CA GLY A 65 -28.67 -13.71 1.34
C GLY A 65 -27.24 -13.79 0.82
N SER A 66 -26.80 -12.86 -0.04
CA SER A 66 -25.40 -12.82 -0.48
C SER A 66 -24.48 -12.54 0.72
N PRO A 67 -23.43 -13.35 0.93
CA PRO A 67 -22.52 -13.18 2.06
C PRO A 67 -21.58 -11.98 1.85
N LEU A 68 -21.32 -11.24 2.93
CA LEU A 68 -20.51 -10.02 2.91
C LEU A 68 -19.00 -10.29 2.97
N GLU A 69 -18.59 -11.43 3.52
CA GLU A 69 -17.20 -11.68 3.95
C GLU A 69 -16.46 -12.74 3.11
N ILE A 70 -17.08 -13.28 2.06
CA ILE A 70 -16.37 -14.23 1.18
C ILE A 70 -15.23 -13.48 0.49
N PRO A 71 -13.96 -13.90 0.62
CA PRO A 71 -12.88 -13.32 -0.16
C PRO A 71 -12.95 -13.84 -1.61
N SER A 72 -12.61 -12.98 -2.56
CA SER A 72 -12.29 -13.36 -3.93
C SER A 72 -11.08 -14.29 -3.98
N HIS A 73 -10.79 -14.85 -5.16
CA HIS A 73 -9.60 -15.69 -5.36
C HIS A 73 -8.27 -14.99 -5.04
N ASP A 74 -8.23 -13.66 -5.05
CA ASP A 74 -7.07 -12.86 -4.65
C ASP A 74 -7.23 -12.19 -3.28
N GLY A 75 -8.16 -12.66 -2.46
CA GLY A 75 -8.27 -12.28 -1.05
C GLY A 75 -8.98 -10.96 -0.77
N ARG A 76 -9.65 -10.35 -1.76
CA ARG A 76 -10.39 -9.10 -1.59
C ARG A 76 -11.84 -9.40 -1.22
N THR A 77 -12.40 -8.70 -0.24
CA THR A 77 -13.84 -8.77 0.07
C THR A 77 -14.64 -7.82 -0.83
N PRO A 78 -15.98 -7.93 -0.89
CA PRO A 78 -16.81 -6.93 -1.54
C PRO A 78 -16.62 -5.52 -0.98
N LEU A 79 -16.46 -5.35 0.34
CA LEU A 79 -16.16 -4.05 0.95
C LEU A 79 -14.81 -3.50 0.46
N TYR A 80 -13.80 -4.35 0.33
CA TYR A 80 -12.50 -3.94 -0.22
C TYR A 80 -12.67 -3.36 -1.64
N LEU A 81 -13.38 -4.06 -2.53
CA LEU A 81 -13.61 -3.59 -3.90
C LEU A 81 -14.46 -2.32 -3.94
N ALA A 82 -15.50 -2.21 -3.09
CA ALA A 82 -16.31 -1.01 -3.04
C ALA A 82 -15.46 0.20 -2.63
N ALA A 83 -14.57 0.06 -1.66
CA ALA A 83 -13.68 1.14 -1.25
C ALA A 83 -12.66 1.53 -2.34
N GLU A 84 -12.16 0.56 -3.11
CA GLU A 84 -11.22 0.76 -4.22
C GLU A 84 -11.88 1.50 -5.40
N PHE A 85 -13.11 1.15 -5.77
CA PHE A 85 -13.76 1.65 -6.99
C PHE A 85 -14.83 2.72 -6.78
N SER A 86 -15.36 2.92 -5.57
CA SER A 86 -16.43 3.90 -5.36
C SER A 86 -15.95 5.34 -5.53
N ARG A 87 -16.76 6.15 -6.22
CA ARG A 87 -16.56 7.59 -6.34
C ARG A 87 -17.11 8.39 -5.15
N THR A 88 -17.93 7.76 -4.33
CA THR A 88 -18.54 8.36 -3.14
C THR A 88 -18.43 7.38 -1.97
N VAL A 89 -18.67 7.89 -0.75
CA VAL A 89 -18.67 7.04 0.46
C VAL A 89 -19.88 6.09 0.55
N LYS A 90 -20.93 6.30 -0.24
CA LYS A 90 -22.23 5.62 -0.04
C LYS A 90 -22.18 4.10 -0.20
N PRO A 91 -21.56 3.50 -1.24
CA PRO A 91 -21.54 2.05 -1.37
C PRO A 91 -20.77 1.37 -0.24
N VAL A 92 -19.70 2.01 0.25
CA VAL A 92 -18.91 1.53 1.39
C VAL A 92 -19.72 1.61 2.68
N GLN A 93 -20.36 2.76 2.94
CA GLN A 93 -21.23 2.93 4.09
C GLN A 93 -22.39 1.92 4.08
N PHE A 94 -22.99 1.67 2.92
CA PHE A 94 -24.08 0.71 2.78
C PHE A 94 -23.67 -0.73 3.15
N LEU A 95 -22.49 -1.18 2.71
CA LEU A 95 -21.97 -2.49 3.08
C LEU A 95 -21.66 -2.58 4.59
N ILE A 96 -21.11 -1.51 5.17
CA ILE A 96 -20.87 -1.43 6.63
C ILE A 96 -22.19 -1.48 7.40
N ASP A 97 -23.20 -0.74 6.96
CA ASP A 97 -24.53 -0.72 7.57
C ASP A 97 -25.22 -2.10 7.48
N ALA A 98 -24.90 -2.88 6.43
CA ALA A 98 -25.33 -4.27 6.29
C ALA A 98 -24.56 -5.25 7.18
N GLY A 99 -23.50 -4.79 7.89
CA GLY A 99 -22.71 -5.59 8.82
C GLY A 99 -21.37 -6.09 8.26
N ALA A 100 -20.90 -5.55 7.13
CA ALA A 100 -19.58 -5.91 6.61
C ALA A 100 -18.45 -5.43 7.55
N ASN A 101 -17.42 -6.24 7.70
CA ASN A 101 -16.24 -5.88 8.51
C ASN A 101 -15.45 -4.73 7.84
N PRO A 102 -15.22 -3.59 8.52
CA PRO A 102 -14.43 -2.50 7.95
C PRO A 102 -12.90 -2.74 8.02
N ASP A 103 -12.43 -3.69 8.82
CA ASP A 103 -11.02 -4.06 8.96
C ASP A 103 -10.63 -5.13 7.94
N VAL A 104 -10.42 -4.71 6.68
CA VAL A 104 -10.14 -5.62 5.56
C VAL A 104 -8.82 -5.29 4.85
N TYR A 105 -8.14 -6.36 4.42
CA TYR A 105 -6.81 -6.31 3.82
C TYR A 105 -6.85 -6.90 2.41
N GLY A 106 -6.04 -6.32 1.52
CA GLY A 106 -5.85 -6.83 0.16
C GLY A 106 -4.77 -7.91 0.04
N PRO A 107 -4.56 -8.44 -1.17
CA PRO A 107 -3.57 -9.50 -1.43
C PRO A 107 -2.13 -9.14 -1.03
N THR A 108 -1.79 -7.86 -1.02
CA THR A 108 -0.46 -7.36 -0.65
C THR A 108 -0.29 -7.15 0.86
N GLY A 109 -1.31 -7.47 1.67
CA GLY A 109 -1.32 -7.23 3.11
C GLY A 109 -1.59 -5.77 3.51
N ASN A 110 -1.95 -4.92 2.55
CA ASN A 110 -2.35 -3.54 2.82
C ASN A 110 -3.80 -3.46 3.28
N HIS A 111 -4.04 -2.71 4.34
CA HIS A 111 -5.40 -2.35 4.75
C HIS A 111 -6.07 -1.49 3.67
N VAL A 112 -7.37 -1.67 3.46
CA VAL A 112 -8.16 -1.02 2.41
C VAL A 112 -8.08 0.53 2.42
N VAL A 113 -7.85 1.15 3.59
CA VAL A 113 -7.64 2.61 3.73
C VAL A 113 -6.52 3.11 2.80
N LYS A 114 -5.49 2.30 2.52
CA LYS A 114 -4.40 2.69 1.62
C LYS A 114 -4.84 2.78 0.15
N ASN A 115 -5.81 1.96 -0.25
CA ASN A 115 -6.19 1.78 -1.66
C ASN A 115 -7.50 2.47 -2.02
N ALA A 116 -8.29 2.90 -1.03
CA ALA A 116 -9.47 3.70 -1.27
C ALA A 116 -9.10 5.01 -1.99
N TRP A 117 -9.80 5.33 -3.08
CA TRP A 117 -9.51 6.54 -3.86
C TRP A 117 -10.01 7.82 -3.16
N VAL A 118 -11.20 7.74 -2.57
CA VAL A 118 -11.92 8.90 -2.02
C VAL A 118 -11.52 9.15 -0.57
N LEU A 119 -11.17 10.40 -0.23
CA LEU A 119 -10.76 10.79 1.13
C LEU A 119 -11.83 10.47 2.18
N GLU A 120 -13.10 10.70 1.87
CA GLU A 120 -14.23 10.39 2.76
C GLU A 120 -14.32 8.90 3.08
N VAL A 121 -14.02 8.03 2.09
CA VAL A 121 -13.92 6.57 2.30
C VAL A 121 -12.73 6.25 3.20
N LYS A 122 -11.56 6.86 2.95
CA LYS A 122 -10.37 6.69 3.81
C LYS A 122 -10.68 7.09 5.26
N GLN A 123 -11.36 8.21 5.47
CA GLN A 123 -11.76 8.72 6.78
C GLN A 123 -12.75 7.80 7.49
N LEU A 124 -13.77 7.31 6.79
CA LEU A 124 -14.74 6.37 7.33
C LEU A 124 -14.05 5.09 7.79
N LEU A 125 -13.27 4.46 6.91
CA LEU A 125 -12.58 3.21 7.20
C LEU A 125 -11.53 3.38 8.30
N ALA A 126 -10.78 4.48 8.29
CA ALA A 126 -9.80 4.79 9.35
C ALA A 126 -10.47 4.95 10.71
N LYS A 127 -11.60 5.66 10.78
CA LYS A 127 -12.38 5.83 12.01
C LYS A 127 -12.86 4.49 12.58
N LEU A 128 -13.31 3.57 11.73
CA LEU A 128 -13.89 2.30 12.15
C LEU A 128 -12.86 1.22 12.46
N SER A 129 -11.76 1.17 11.71
CA SER A 129 -10.68 0.18 11.89
C SER A 129 -9.59 0.63 12.87
N GLY A 130 -9.50 1.93 13.17
CA GLY A 130 -8.37 2.51 13.90
C GLY A 130 -7.08 2.62 13.07
N ILE A 131 -7.10 2.23 11.79
CA ILE A 131 -5.96 2.34 10.89
C ILE A 131 -5.82 3.77 10.40
N ALA A 132 -4.65 4.39 10.64
CA ALA A 132 -4.39 5.75 10.18
C ALA A 132 -4.46 5.86 8.65
N ILE A 133 -4.98 7.00 8.18
CA ILE A 133 -4.90 7.35 6.75
C ILE A 133 -3.43 7.58 6.41
N PRO A 134 -2.89 6.93 5.36
CA PRO A 134 -1.54 7.21 4.91
C PRO A 134 -1.40 8.68 4.57
N VAL A 135 -0.41 9.32 5.17
CA VAL A 135 0.00 10.67 4.78
C VAL A 135 0.69 10.54 3.42
N GLU A 136 0.11 11.17 2.40
CA GLU A 136 0.81 11.27 1.11
C GLU A 136 2.11 12.05 1.33
N PRO A 137 3.25 11.56 0.83
CA PRO A 137 4.50 12.26 0.99
C PRO A 137 4.38 13.61 0.29
N GLU A 138 4.86 14.66 0.96
CA GLU A 138 4.96 15.98 0.33
C GLU A 138 5.69 15.86 -1.02
N PRO A 139 5.29 16.65 -2.04
CA PRO A 139 5.99 16.66 -3.30
C PRO A 139 7.47 16.93 -3.08
N ALA A 140 8.32 16.19 -3.78
CA ALA A 140 9.76 16.34 -3.64
C ALA A 140 10.18 17.80 -3.85
N PRO A 141 11.02 18.37 -2.95
CA PRO A 141 11.57 19.70 -3.14
C PRO A 141 12.26 19.83 -4.51
N PRO A 142 12.31 21.04 -5.10
CA PRO A 142 13.01 21.27 -6.36
C PRO A 142 14.45 20.76 -6.32
N ALA A 143 14.89 20.17 -7.43
CA ALA A 143 16.23 19.61 -7.52
C ALA A 143 17.30 20.70 -7.39
N ILE A 144 18.21 20.55 -6.42
CA ILE A 144 19.36 21.44 -6.23
C ILE A 144 20.64 20.62 -6.35
N LYS A 145 21.58 21.08 -7.17
CA LYS A 145 22.90 20.44 -7.29
C LYS A 145 23.72 20.73 -6.04
N MET A 146 24.22 19.69 -5.38
CA MET A 146 25.05 19.83 -4.19
C MET A 146 26.48 20.19 -4.59
N ASN A 147 27.05 21.20 -3.93
CA ASN A 147 28.48 21.47 -4.01
C ASN A 147 29.26 20.54 -3.05
N THR A 148 30.59 20.52 -3.17
CA THR A 148 31.46 19.64 -2.37
C THR A 148 31.29 19.84 -0.85
N MET A 149 31.10 21.08 -0.41
CA MET A 149 30.96 21.42 1.01
C MET A 149 29.60 20.95 1.55
N ALA A 150 28.52 21.21 0.80
CA ALA A 150 27.17 20.73 1.10
C ALA A 150 27.14 19.21 1.22
N TRP A 151 27.73 18.49 0.24
CA TRP A 151 27.82 17.04 0.30
C TRP A 151 28.62 16.55 1.51
N LYS A 152 29.75 17.20 1.84
CA LYS A 152 30.56 16.83 3.01
C LYS A 152 29.75 16.97 4.31
N LYS A 153 29.00 18.07 4.47
CA LYS A 153 28.12 18.28 5.64
C LYS A 153 27.01 17.23 5.69
N ALA A 154 26.32 16.99 4.58
CA ALA A 154 25.28 15.97 4.50
C ALA A 154 25.81 14.59 4.86
N LYS A 155 26.97 14.20 4.29
CA LYS A 155 27.60 12.90 4.54
C LYS A 155 27.92 12.66 6.01
N LEU A 156 28.38 13.68 6.75
CA LEU A 156 28.60 13.58 8.19
C LEU A 156 27.30 13.27 8.95
N SER A 157 26.19 13.91 8.58
CA SER A 157 24.88 13.63 9.17
C SER A 157 24.39 12.22 8.82
N LEU A 158 24.53 11.82 7.55
CA LEU A 158 24.22 10.45 7.10
C LEU A 158 25.00 9.42 7.91
N ASP A 159 26.32 9.62 8.10
CA ASP A 159 27.16 8.69 8.87
C ASP A 159 26.67 8.48 10.30
N VAL A 160 26.26 9.55 10.99
CA VAL A 160 25.70 9.45 12.34
C VAL A 160 24.41 8.62 12.34
N VAL A 161 23.48 8.90 11.42
CA VAL A 161 22.18 8.21 11.37
C VAL A 161 22.36 6.74 10.98
N PHE A 162 23.15 6.44 9.95
CA PHE A 162 23.44 5.08 9.51
C PHE A 162 24.06 4.25 10.64
N ASN A 163 25.05 4.79 11.36
CA ASN A 163 25.62 4.09 12.52
C ASN A 163 24.58 3.82 13.63
N GLY A 164 23.64 4.75 13.85
CA GLY A 164 22.54 4.56 14.79
C GLY A 164 21.53 3.49 14.36
N LEU A 165 21.29 3.33 13.05
CA LEU A 165 20.37 2.32 12.52
C LEU A 165 20.86 0.89 12.79
N VAL A 166 22.17 0.65 12.87
CA VAL A 166 22.73 -0.65 13.25
C VAL A 166 22.22 -1.11 14.63
N ASN A 167 22.10 -0.18 15.58
CA ASN A 167 21.57 -0.48 16.92
C ASN A 167 20.07 -0.82 16.92
N ASN A 168 19.36 -0.55 15.82
CA ASN A 168 17.97 -0.94 15.62
C ASN A 168 17.84 -2.29 14.87
N GLY A 169 18.92 -3.06 14.79
CA GLY A 169 18.94 -4.38 14.14
C GLY A 169 18.99 -4.32 12.62
N LEU A 170 19.42 -3.20 12.03
CA LEU A 170 19.57 -3.09 10.58
C LEU A 170 21.00 -3.39 10.13
N ILE A 171 21.12 -4.13 9.03
CA ILE A 171 22.35 -4.12 8.23
C ILE A 171 22.26 -2.92 7.31
N VAL A 172 23.26 -2.04 7.40
CA VAL A 172 23.25 -0.79 6.66
C VAL A 172 24.50 -0.64 5.83
N LEU A 173 24.34 -0.15 4.60
CA LEU A 173 25.46 0.12 3.70
C LEU A 173 25.30 1.49 3.05
N GLN A 174 26.41 2.18 2.91
CA GLN A 174 26.48 3.46 2.23
C GLN A 174 27.32 3.27 0.97
N ASP A 175 26.82 3.75 -0.18
CA ASP A 175 27.50 3.59 -1.47
C ASP A 175 27.72 2.10 -1.86
N ALA A 176 26.67 1.30 -1.63
CA ALA A 176 26.66 -0.15 -1.81
C ALA A 176 26.46 -0.53 -3.28
N GLY A 177 27.48 -1.12 -3.88
CA GLY A 177 27.49 -1.46 -5.30
C GLY A 177 27.09 -0.32 -6.24
N THR A 178 26.71 -0.67 -7.46
CA THR A 178 26.25 0.33 -8.45
C THR A 178 24.72 0.38 -8.54
N THR A 179 24.06 -0.76 -8.43
CA THR A 179 22.62 -0.94 -8.58
C THR A 179 21.98 -1.47 -7.29
N GLN A 180 20.64 -1.45 -7.24
CA GLN A 180 19.91 -2.00 -6.08
C GLN A 180 20.16 -3.50 -5.90
N SER A 181 20.34 -4.24 -7.00
CA SER A 181 20.65 -5.67 -6.94
C SER A 181 22.02 -5.92 -6.31
N ASP A 182 23.01 -5.09 -6.63
CA ASP A 182 24.35 -5.18 -6.06
C ASP A 182 24.30 -4.91 -4.55
N GLY A 183 23.72 -3.78 -4.16
CA GLY A 183 23.63 -3.41 -2.75
C GLY A 183 22.79 -4.38 -1.91
N PHE A 184 21.77 -5.01 -2.49
CA PHE A 184 21.05 -6.11 -1.84
C PHE A 184 21.95 -7.33 -1.65
N GLY A 185 22.71 -7.72 -2.68
CA GLY A 185 23.69 -8.80 -2.60
C GLY A 185 24.70 -8.58 -1.48
N ASP A 186 25.27 -7.37 -1.41
CA ASP A 186 26.22 -6.98 -0.36
C ASP A 186 25.59 -7.08 1.05
N CYS A 187 24.34 -6.61 1.23
CA CYS A 187 23.63 -6.73 2.50
C CYS A 187 23.32 -8.20 2.86
N ALA A 188 22.91 -9.00 1.88
CA ALA A 188 22.59 -10.41 2.07
C ALA A 188 23.83 -11.24 2.44
N GLU A 189 25.00 -10.90 1.89
CA GLU A 189 26.27 -11.51 2.29
C GLU A 189 26.59 -11.19 3.76
N LEU A 190 26.49 -9.93 4.17
CA LEU A 190 26.66 -9.53 5.57
C LEU A 190 25.65 -10.21 6.50
N PHE A 191 24.41 -10.38 6.05
CA PHE A 191 23.39 -11.11 6.79
C PHE A 191 23.78 -12.58 6.99
N SER A 192 24.27 -13.24 5.94
CA SER A 192 24.72 -14.64 6.00
C SER A 192 25.86 -14.85 7.00
N GLN A 193 26.71 -13.83 7.19
CA GLN A 193 27.84 -13.84 8.12
C GLN A 193 27.46 -13.35 9.53
N HIS A 194 26.24 -12.83 9.72
CA HIS A 194 25.79 -12.29 11.01
C HIS A 194 25.65 -13.40 12.05
N LYS A 195 26.27 -13.21 13.22
CA LYS A 195 26.33 -14.24 14.29
C LYS A 195 24.95 -14.62 14.81
N ASP A 196 24.08 -13.63 14.94
CA ASP A 196 22.69 -13.81 15.34
C ASP A 196 21.79 -13.26 14.23
N GLN A 197 21.40 -14.11 13.29
CA GLN A 197 20.51 -13.72 12.19
C GLN A 197 19.10 -13.36 12.68
N SER A 198 18.68 -13.87 13.84
CA SER A 198 17.36 -13.59 14.39
C SER A 198 17.22 -12.17 14.92
N SER A 199 18.34 -11.50 15.22
CA SER A 199 18.37 -10.11 15.65
C SER A 199 18.32 -9.10 14.50
N VAL A 200 18.41 -9.55 13.24
CA VAL A 200 18.41 -8.66 12.07
C VAL A 200 16.98 -8.43 11.59
N VAL A 201 16.55 -7.17 11.65
CA VAL A 201 15.20 -6.73 11.27
C VAL A 201 15.12 -6.44 9.76
N GLY A 202 16.22 -6.00 9.14
CA GLY A 202 16.25 -5.74 7.71
C GLY A 202 17.47 -4.97 7.23
N PHE A 203 17.39 -4.51 5.98
CA PHE A 203 18.47 -3.82 5.27
C PHE A 203 18.09 -2.38 4.98
N CYS A 204 19.06 -1.47 5.04
CA CYS A 204 18.92 -0.09 4.57
C CYS A 204 20.20 0.36 3.87
N PHE A 205 20.12 0.71 2.58
CA PHE A 205 21.30 1.13 1.83
C PHE A 205 21.00 2.14 0.73
N TYR A 206 22.04 2.79 0.21
CA TYR A 206 21.97 3.52 -1.05
C TYR A 206 23.15 3.14 -1.94
N THR A 207 22.96 3.21 -3.25
CA THR A 207 23.92 2.74 -4.26
C THR A 207 24.77 3.89 -4.82
N ARG A 208 25.79 3.56 -5.62
CA ARG A 208 26.54 4.59 -6.38
C ARG A 208 25.65 5.42 -7.30
N GLN A 209 24.61 4.83 -7.89
CA GLN A 209 23.64 5.55 -8.73
C GLN A 209 22.82 6.54 -7.89
N ASP A 210 22.33 6.11 -6.73
CA ASP A 210 21.57 6.97 -5.82
C ASP A 210 22.43 8.12 -5.29
N LEU A 211 23.69 7.83 -4.92
CA LEU A 211 24.69 8.82 -4.53
C LEU A 211 24.92 9.88 -5.61
N ASN A 212 25.10 9.45 -6.86
CA ASN A 212 25.30 10.35 -7.99
C ASN A 212 24.06 11.21 -8.28
N ARG A 213 22.85 10.65 -8.10
CA ARG A 213 21.59 11.40 -8.17
C ARG A 213 21.53 12.45 -7.06
N ALA A 214 21.80 12.07 -5.81
CA ALA A 214 21.78 12.98 -4.67
C ALA A 214 22.70 14.18 -4.86
N LYS A 215 23.91 13.99 -5.39
CA LYS A 215 24.81 15.10 -5.71
C LYS A 215 24.27 16.05 -6.78
N LYS A 216 23.41 15.57 -7.70
CA LYS A 216 22.81 16.38 -8.77
C LYS A 216 21.49 17.03 -8.36
N THR A 217 20.73 16.41 -7.47
CA THR A 217 19.34 16.80 -7.18
C THR A 217 19.05 17.11 -5.71
N SER A 218 20.00 16.86 -4.80
CA SER A 218 19.79 16.88 -3.35
C SER A 218 18.75 15.85 -2.86
N GLU A 219 18.44 14.83 -3.66
CA GLU A 219 17.55 13.74 -3.28
C GLU A 219 18.32 12.43 -3.25
N LEU A 220 18.35 11.78 -2.09
CA LEU A 220 19.00 10.47 -1.90
C LEU A 220 17.96 9.39 -1.63
N PRO A 221 17.59 8.58 -2.64
CA PRO A 221 16.76 7.40 -2.44
C PRO A 221 17.48 6.34 -1.60
N LEU A 222 16.75 5.72 -0.68
CA LEU A 222 17.21 4.59 0.14
C LEU A 222 16.49 3.31 -0.29
N ALA A 223 17.23 2.23 -0.47
CA ALA A 223 16.66 0.90 -0.60
C ALA A 223 16.43 0.32 0.81
N ILE A 224 15.26 -0.27 1.00
CA ILE A 224 14.85 -0.92 2.26
C ILE A 224 14.34 -2.33 1.99
N TRP A 225 14.58 -3.25 2.90
CA TRP A 225 14.13 -4.63 2.78
C TRP A 225 13.96 -5.30 4.15
N GLY A 226 12.85 -6.00 4.38
CA GLY A 226 12.68 -6.82 5.58
C GLY A 226 13.50 -8.12 5.52
N ALA A 227 14.29 -8.44 6.54
CA ALA A 227 14.99 -9.73 6.63
C ALA A 227 14.27 -10.66 7.62
N PRO A 228 14.40 -12.01 7.52
CA PRO A 228 15.14 -12.78 6.51
C PRO A 228 14.30 -13.18 5.27
N ASN A 229 12.97 -13.09 5.34
CA ASN A 229 12.03 -13.50 4.27
C ASN A 229 11.06 -12.37 3.90
N GLY A 230 11.56 -11.13 3.88
CA GLY A 230 10.83 -9.87 3.87
C GLY A 230 9.49 -9.88 3.16
N LYS A 231 8.42 -10.05 3.94
CA LYS A 231 7.09 -9.72 3.47
C LYS A 231 6.99 -8.20 3.40
N ILE A 232 6.02 -7.70 2.65
CA ILE A 232 5.78 -6.24 2.50
C ILE A 232 5.72 -5.55 3.87
N LYS A 233 5.06 -6.18 4.86
CA LYS A 233 4.96 -5.66 6.23
C LYS A 233 6.31 -5.53 6.96
N ASP A 234 7.24 -6.44 6.70
CA ASP A 234 8.59 -6.37 7.29
C ASP A 234 9.37 -5.21 6.68
N THR A 235 9.23 -4.99 5.37
CA THR A 235 9.81 -3.82 4.69
C THR A 235 9.17 -2.51 5.15
N GLU A 236 7.86 -2.47 5.42
CA GLU A 236 7.20 -1.30 6.03
C GLU A 236 7.76 -0.98 7.42
N ASN A 237 7.96 -2.00 8.26
CA ASN A 237 8.58 -1.82 9.57
C ASN A 237 9.99 -1.22 9.47
N VAL A 238 10.81 -1.75 8.55
CA VAL A 238 12.14 -1.20 8.24
C VAL A 238 12.04 0.25 7.79
N GLY A 239 11.13 0.55 6.87
CA GLY A 239 10.92 1.91 6.37
C GLY A 239 10.54 2.89 7.48
N ASN A 240 9.70 2.47 8.44
CA ASN A 240 9.35 3.29 9.61
C ASN A 240 10.58 3.60 10.47
N ILE A 241 11.39 2.58 10.80
CA ILE A 241 12.62 2.76 11.60
C ILE A 241 13.58 3.74 10.90
N VAL A 242 13.78 3.55 9.59
CA VAL A 242 14.67 4.39 8.78
C VAL A 242 14.15 5.83 8.71
N ALA A 243 12.89 6.02 8.33
CA ALA A 243 12.30 7.35 8.18
C ALA A 243 12.31 8.13 9.50
N ASP A 244 11.99 7.48 10.62
CA ASP A 244 11.98 8.12 11.93
C ASP A 244 13.39 8.52 12.40
N ALA A 245 14.41 7.70 12.13
CA ALA A 245 15.79 8.02 12.47
C ALA A 245 16.29 9.28 11.73
N PHE A 246 16.01 9.38 10.42
CA PHE A 246 16.38 10.55 9.63
C PHE A 246 15.59 11.80 10.01
N ARG A 247 14.28 11.69 10.25
CA ARG A 247 13.45 12.80 10.73
C ARG A 247 13.93 13.34 12.08
N LYS A 248 14.30 12.45 13.02
CA LYS A 248 14.89 12.85 14.32
C LYS A 248 16.23 13.58 14.17
N ALA A 249 16.98 13.27 13.11
CA ALA A 249 18.22 13.98 12.77
C ALA A 249 17.99 15.29 11.99
N GLY A 250 16.74 15.71 11.81
CA GLY A 250 16.39 16.93 11.08
C GLY A 250 16.48 16.81 9.56
N ILE A 251 16.52 15.59 9.02
CA ILE A 251 16.52 15.33 7.57
C ILE A 251 15.09 15.01 7.13
N ASN A 252 14.57 15.78 6.18
CA ASN A 252 13.25 15.53 5.60
C ASN A 252 13.24 14.23 4.79
N VAL A 253 12.18 13.43 4.97
CA VAL A 253 12.02 12.12 4.32
C VAL A 253 10.69 12.06 3.58
N GLY A 254 10.76 11.95 2.25
CA GLY A 254 9.62 11.63 1.40
C GLY A 254 9.39 10.13 1.34
N TRP A 255 8.32 9.64 1.97
CA TRP A 255 7.93 8.23 1.93
C TRP A 255 6.45 8.08 2.31
N ASN A 256 5.72 7.21 1.61
CA ASN A 256 4.27 7.00 1.79
C ASN A 256 3.91 5.87 2.78
N GLY A 257 4.89 5.32 3.49
CA GLY A 257 4.68 4.21 4.43
C GLY A 257 4.49 2.84 3.77
N SER A 258 4.68 2.72 2.45
CA SER A 258 4.58 1.44 1.72
C SER A 258 5.93 0.75 1.60
N GLY A 259 5.94 -0.58 1.75
CA GLY A 259 7.10 -1.42 1.47
C GLY A 259 7.46 -1.48 -0.03
N SER A 260 6.57 -1.02 -0.92
CA SER A 260 6.82 -0.93 -2.36
C SER A 260 7.46 0.40 -2.80
N MET A 261 7.54 1.40 -1.92
CA MET A 261 8.14 2.70 -2.21
C MET A 261 9.43 2.86 -1.41
N ARG A 262 10.49 3.33 -2.08
CA ARG A 262 11.76 3.70 -1.44
C ARG A 262 11.60 5.04 -0.71
N PRO A 263 12.05 5.15 0.56
CA PRO A 263 12.20 6.45 1.20
C PRO A 263 13.22 7.32 0.45
N SER A 264 12.93 8.60 0.24
CA SER A 264 13.87 9.58 -0.31
C SER A 264 14.25 10.61 0.75
N LEU A 265 15.55 10.76 1.00
CA LEU A 265 16.08 11.83 1.86
C LEU A 265 16.24 13.11 1.06
N TYR A 266 15.74 14.23 1.58
CA TYR A 266 15.90 15.54 0.98
C TYR A 266 17.02 16.32 1.69
N LEU A 267 18.10 16.56 0.96
CA LEU A 267 19.36 17.13 1.44
C LEU A 267 19.52 18.62 1.07
N HIS A 268 18.45 19.29 0.62
CA HIS A 268 18.50 20.68 0.16
C HIS A 268 19.00 21.64 1.24
N SER A 269 18.64 21.40 2.51
CA SER A 269 19.04 22.25 3.64
C SER A 269 20.55 22.28 3.88
N PHE A 270 21.31 21.31 3.34
CA PHE A 270 22.77 21.33 3.39
C PHE A 270 23.40 22.19 2.30
N SER A 271 22.61 22.59 1.29
CA SER A 271 23.03 23.45 0.19
C SER A 271 22.72 24.94 0.43
N GLU A 272 22.05 25.26 1.54
CA GLU A 272 21.79 26.61 2.05
C GLU A 272 23.01 27.20 2.78
#